data_AF-A0A4Y2J7L4-F1
#
_entry.id   AF-A0A4Y2J7L4-F1
#
_cell.length_a   1.000
_cell.length_b   1.000
_cell.length_c   1.000
_cell.angle_alpha   90.00
_cell.angle_beta   90.00
_cell.angle_gamma   90.00
#
_symmetry.space_group_name_H-M   'P 1'
#
loop_
_entity.id
_entity.type
_entity.pdbx_description
1 polymer ?
#
loop_
_entity_poly.entity_id
_entity_poly.type
_entity_poly.pdbx_seq_one_letter_code
_entity_poly.pdbx_strand_id
1 'polypeptide(L)'
;MYLWSISKLILVFGYSTDLLAYLTVPLNETPLQTVQELRDAVAEGKYQFGLFKGVSHVDGLMGLKSGALKDLADHIRSHPENRIASFEESVARIEAGNFAMMNMRLHFLYSAGRIGLEKFYMSRESIGHNMVSVAFKKGFEHMEKINRM
;
A
#
# COMPACT_ATOMS: atom_id res chain seq x y z
N MET A 1 55.06 12.02 -20.60
CA MET A 1 54.16 13.15 -20.26
C MET A 1 52.70 12.91 -20.69
N TYR A 2 52.43 12.23 -21.81
CA TYR A 2 51.08 11.99 -22.33
C TYR A 2 50.18 11.04 -21.50
N LEU A 3 50.77 10.00 -20.89
CA LEU A 3 50.04 9.04 -20.06
C LEU A 3 49.26 9.71 -18.91
N TRP A 4 49.88 10.69 -18.25
CA TRP A 4 49.26 11.43 -17.14
C TRP A 4 48.02 12.22 -17.58
N SER A 5 48.09 12.87 -18.74
CA SER A 5 46.96 13.63 -19.29
C SER A 5 45.82 12.71 -19.71
N ILE A 6 46.15 11.55 -20.30
CA ILE A 6 45.16 10.54 -20.69
C ILE A 6 44.49 9.95 -19.44
N SER A 7 45.25 9.62 -18.39
CA SER A 7 44.69 9.10 -17.13
C SER A 7 43.72 10.09 -16.47
N LYS A 8 44.04 11.39 -16.46
CA LYS A 8 43.12 12.42 -15.94
C LYS A 8 41.83 12.49 -16.73
N LEU A 9 41.92 12.44 -18.06
CA LEU A 9 40.76 12.44 -18.95
C LEU A 9 39.84 11.25 -18.68
N ILE A 10 40.42 10.04 -18.55
CA ILE A 10 39.66 8.83 -18.25
C ILE A 10 38.95 8.96 -16.89
N LEU A 11 39.62 9.46 -15.86
CA LEU A 11 39.01 9.64 -14.53
C LEU A 11 37.89 10.68 -14.54
N VAL A 12 38.10 11.82 -15.20
CA VAL A 12 37.09 12.88 -15.29
C VAL A 12 35.87 12.39 -16.05
N PHE A 13 36.05 11.71 -17.19
CA PHE A 13 34.94 11.18 -17.96
C PHE A 13 34.22 10.07 -17.21
N GLY A 14 34.93 9.12 -16.59
CA GLY A 14 34.32 8.05 -15.80
C GLY A 14 33.49 8.58 -14.63
N TYR A 15 34.03 9.53 -13.87
CA TYR A 15 33.27 10.16 -12.79
C TYR A 15 32.06 10.94 -13.30
N SER A 16 32.22 11.68 -14.41
CA SER A 16 31.12 12.46 -14.99
C SER A 16 30.01 11.56 -15.52
N THR A 17 30.33 10.40 -16.10
CA THR A 17 29.33 9.43 -16.57
C THR A 17 28.60 8.77 -15.41
N ASP A 18 29.31 8.41 -14.34
CA ASP A 18 28.68 7.82 -13.15
C ASP A 18 27.77 8.85 -12.46
N LEU A 19 28.24 10.09 -12.31
CA LEU A 19 27.44 11.17 -11.75
C LEU A 19 26.20 11.45 -12.59
N LEU A 20 26.35 11.48 -13.92
CA LEU A 20 25.21 11.65 -14.83
C LEU A 20 24.24 10.48 -14.72
N ALA A 21 24.71 9.24 -14.58
CA ALA A 21 23.86 8.08 -14.37
C ALA A 21 23.05 8.21 -13.07
N TYR A 22 23.69 8.60 -11.96
CA TYR A 22 22.98 8.85 -10.69
C TYR A 22 21.96 9.99 -10.76
N LEU A 23 22.22 11.02 -11.55
CA LEU A 23 21.30 12.16 -11.71
C LEU A 23 20.14 11.86 -12.68
N THR A 24 20.31 10.89 -13.57
CA THR A 24 19.32 10.55 -14.62
C THR A 24 18.45 9.37 -14.25
N VAL A 25 18.93 8.45 -13.40
CA VAL A 25 18.09 7.38 -12.85
C VAL A 25 17.14 8.01 -11.82
N PRO A 26 15.82 7.95 -12.04
CA PRO A 26 14.88 8.43 -11.04
C PRO A 26 15.09 7.61 -9.76
N LEU A 27 15.47 8.29 -8.68
CA LEU A 27 15.63 7.71 -7.33
C LEU A 27 14.32 7.18 -6.74
N ASN A 28 13.21 7.36 -7.44
CA ASN A 28 11.91 6.92 -6.98
C ASN A 28 11.76 5.42 -7.27
N GLU A 29 11.65 4.63 -6.20
CA GLU A 29 11.21 3.24 -6.31
C GLU A 29 9.92 3.17 -7.14
N THR A 30 9.87 2.24 -8.08
CA THR A 30 8.63 1.96 -8.80
C THR A 30 7.59 1.49 -7.80
N PRO A 31 6.43 2.17 -7.72
CA PRO A 31 5.43 1.82 -6.73
C PRO A 31 4.85 0.44 -7.03
N LEU A 32 4.57 -0.33 -5.98
CA LEU A 32 3.98 -1.66 -6.08
C LEU A 32 2.60 -1.57 -6.74
N GLN A 33 2.43 -2.27 -7.86
CA GLN A 33 1.20 -2.25 -8.66
C GLN A 33 0.25 -3.37 -8.29
N THR A 34 0.79 -4.52 -7.88
CA THR A 34 0.00 -5.74 -7.68
C THR A 34 0.07 -6.27 -6.24
N VAL A 35 -0.92 -7.07 -5.87
CA VAL A 35 -0.95 -7.80 -4.59
C VAL A 35 0.22 -8.79 -4.50
N GLN A 36 0.61 -9.37 -5.63
CA GLN A 36 1.75 -10.29 -5.70
C GLN A 36 3.05 -9.56 -5.38
N GLU A 37 3.30 -8.40 -6.00
CA GLU A 37 4.46 -7.56 -5.70
C GLU A 37 4.48 -7.13 -4.23
N LEU A 38 3.32 -6.76 -3.66
CA LEU A 38 3.22 -6.43 -2.24
C LEU A 38 3.58 -7.63 -1.36
N ARG A 39 3.06 -8.81 -1.66
CA ARG A 39 3.38 -10.03 -0.93
C ARG A 39 4.86 -10.36 -1.00
N ASP A 40 5.48 -10.23 -2.16
CA ASP A 40 6.91 -10.49 -2.35
C ASP A 40 7.75 -9.49 -1.56
N ALA A 41 7.40 -8.20 -1.61
CA ALA A 41 8.10 -7.16 -0.87
C ALA A 41 7.95 -7.30 0.67
N VAL A 42 6.81 -7.79 1.14
CA VAL A 42 6.58 -8.13 2.56
C VAL A 42 7.39 -9.36 2.98
N ALA A 43 7.45 -10.38 2.13
CA ALA A 43 8.25 -11.59 2.38
C ALA A 43 9.76 -11.28 2.43
N GLU A 44 10.22 -10.33 1.62
CA GLU A 44 11.59 -9.82 1.63
C GLU A 44 11.88 -8.85 2.79
N GLY A 45 10.86 -8.47 3.58
CA GLY A 45 11.01 -7.53 4.70
C GLY A 45 11.20 -6.07 4.28
N LYS A 46 10.98 -5.73 3.00
CA LYS A 46 11.04 -4.36 2.50
C LYS A 46 9.87 -3.51 2.98
N TYR A 47 8.70 -4.12 3.11
CA TYR A 47 7.49 -3.48 3.58
C TYR A 47 6.81 -4.29 4.68
N GLN A 48 6.13 -3.59 5.58
CA GLN A 48 5.16 -4.15 6.50
C GLN A 48 3.76 -4.02 5.90
N PHE A 49 2.90 -4.99 6.19
CA PHE A 49 1.50 -4.96 5.76
C PHE A 49 0.57 -4.81 6.95
N GLY A 50 -0.46 -3.97 6.80
CA GLY A 50 -1.42 -3.64 7.86
C GLY A 50 -2.89 -3.81 7.47
N LEU A 51 -3.71 -4.02 8.51
CA LEU A 51 -5.18 -4.15 8.40
C LEU A 51 -5.89 -3.42 9.54
N PHE A 52 -7.07 -2.87 9.28
CA PHE A 52 -7.87 -2.27 10.35
C PHE A 52 -8.45 -3.34 11.27
N LYS A 53 -8.53 -3.05 12.58
CA LYS A 53 -9.22 -3.90 13.56
C LYS A 53 -10.74 -3.80 13.36
N GLY A 54 -11.44 -4.93 13.47
CA GLY A 54 -12.91 -4.98 13.55
C GLY A 54 -13.65 -4.65 12.24
N VAL A 55 -12.98 -4.71 11.09
CA VAL A 55 -13.60 -4.48 9.78
C VAL A 55 -13.99 -5.80 9.10
N SER A 56 -15.12 -5.80 8.41
CA SER A 56 -15.77 -7.00 7.86
C SER A 56 -14.91 -7.79 6.85
N HIS A 57 -14.02 -7.12 6.12
CA HIS A 57 -13.16 -7.77 5.14
C HIS A 57 -11.97 -8.51 5.76
N VAL A 58 -11.65 -8.27 7.04
CA VAL A 58 -10.58 -9.00 7.74
C VAL A 58 -10.96 -10.46 7.90
N ASP A 59 -12.19 -10.78 8.30
CA ASP A 59 -12.60 -12.17 8.52
C ASP A 59 -12.55 -12.98 7.21
N GLY A 60 -12.99 -12.37 6.10
CA GLY A 60 -12.88 -12.95 4.77
C GLY A 60 -11.43 -13.21 4.35
N LEU A 61 -10.54 -12.23 4.56
CA LEU A 61 -9.11 -12.37 4.28
C LEU A 61 -8.47 -13.46 5.14
N MET A 62 -8.81 -13.51 6.43
CA MET A 62 -8.29 -14.50 7.38
C MET A 62 -8.80 -15.92 7.13
N GLY A 63 -9.86 -16.09 6.34
CA GLY A 63 -10.38 -17.41 5.94
C GLY A 63 -9.74 -18.00 4.68
N LEU A 64 -8.89 -17.25 3.97
CA LEU A 64 -8.28 -17.71 2.72
C LEU A 64 -7.29 -18.86 2.95
N LYS A 65 -7.34 -19.85 2.04
CA LYS A 65 -6.52 -21.08 2.14
C LYS A 65 -5.26 -21.06 1.26
N SER A 66 -5.21 -20.20 0.24
CA SER A 66 -4.11 -20.12 -0.71
C SER A 66 -4.04 -18.75 -1.40
N GLY A 67 -2.89 -18.46 -2.02
CA GLY A 67 -2.64 -17.23 -2.79
C GLY A 67 -1.97 -16.11 -2.00
N ALA A 68 -1.60 -15.03 -2.69
CA ALA A 68 -0.84 -13.91 -2.12
C ALA A 68 -1.54 -13.24 -0.93
N LEU A 69 -2.87 -13.15 -0.97
CA LEU A 69 -3.68 -12.60 0.12
C LEU A 69 -3.63 -13.46 1.38
N LYS A 70 -3.54 -14.79 1.25
CA LYS A 70 -3.34 -15.68 2.40
C LYS A 70 -1.97 -15.43 3.01
N ASP A 71 -0.92 -15.28 2.19
CA ASP A 71 0.44 -15.02 2.70
C ASP A 71 0.49 -13.67 3.46
N LEU A 72 -0.19 -12.64 2.95
CA LEU A 72 -0.37 -11.36 3.65
C LEU A 72 -1.22 -11.50 4.94
N ALA A 73 -2.25 -12.34 4.93
CA ALA A 73 -3.04 -12.62 6.13
C ALA A 73 -2.19 -13.33 7.19
N ASP A 74 -1.38 -14.31 6.80
CA ASP A 74 -0.43 -15.00 7.67
C ASP A 74 0.58 -14.02 8.28
N HIS A 75 1.10 -13.08 7.49
CA HIS A 75 1.98 -12.01 7.98
C HIS A 75 1.30 -11.19 9.09
N ILE A 76 0.02 -10.84 8.94
CA ILE A 76 -0.74 -10.15 10.00
C ILE A 76 -0.99 -11.04 11.22
N ARG A 77 -1.13 -12.36 11.04
CA ARG A 77 -1.27 -13.28 12.19
C ARG A 77 0.04 -13.38 12.98
N SER A 78 1.19 -13.33 12.33
CA SER A 78 2.49 -13.30 13.01
C SER A 78 2.85 -11.92 13.57
N HIS A 79 2.25 -10.84 13.06
CA HIS A 79 2.48 -9.46 13.49
C HIS A 79 1.17 -8.78 13.92
N PRO A 80 0.60 -9.15 15.09
CA PRO A 80 -0.67 -8.61 15.57
C PRO A 80 -0.65 -7.08 15.80
N GLU A 81 0.51 -6.49 15.99
CA GLU A 81 0.75 -5.04 16.09
C GLU A 81 0.48 -4.30 14.78
N ASN A 82 0.42 -4.98 13.64
CA ASN A 82 0.05 -4.40 12.35
C ASN A 82 -1.46 -4.34 12.14
N ARG A 83 -2.23 -4.73 13.16
CA ARG A 83 -3.68 -4.49 13.21
C ARG A 83 -3.93 -3.09 13.78
N ILE A 84 -4.27 -2.17 12.90
CA ILE A 84 -4.38 -0.74 13.16
C ILE A 84 -5.77 -0.39 13.70
N ALA A 85 -5.83 0.50 14.69
CA ALA A 85 -7.10 0.89 15.32
C ALA A 85 -7.77 2.09 14.65
N SER A 86 -7.01 3.03 14.11
CA SER A 86 -7.55 4.27 13.52
C SER A 86 -6.84 4.69 12.23
N PHE A 87 -7.53 5.53 11.45
CA PHE A 87 -6.97 6.03 10.19
C PHE A 87 -5.71 6.88 10.43
N GLU A 88 -5.68 7.67 11.51
CA GLU A 88 -4.53 8.49 11.91
C GLU A 88 -3.31 7.63 12.21
N GLU A 89 -3.47 6.52 12.92
CA GLU A 89 -2.39 5.55 13.15
C GLU A 89 -1.90 4.97 11.82
N SER A 90 -2.80 4.65 10.88
CA SER A 90 -2.42 4.13 9.56
C SER A 90 -1.60 5.15 8.77
N VAL A 91 -2.00 6.42 8.78
CA VAL A 91 -1.30 7.50 8.08
C VAL A 91 0.09 7.71 8.70
N ALA A 92 0.18 7.76 10.03
CA ALA A 92 1.46 7.93 10.72
C ALA A 92 2.45 6.81 10.37
N ARG A 93 1.99 5.56 10.26
CA ARG A 93 2.85 4.43 9.84
C ARG A 93 3.22 4.49 8.36
N ILE A 94 2.30 4.88 7.49
CA ILE A 94 2.59 5.05 6.06
C ILE A 94 3.62 6.18 5.86
N GLU A 95 3.47 7.31 6.57
CA GLU A 95 4.41 8.43 6.52
C GLU A 95 5.77 8.11 7.15
N ALA A 96 5.81 7.24 8.17
CA ALA A 96 7.08 6.72 8.72
C ALA A 96 7.87 5.85 7.73
N GLY A 97 7.23 5.43 6.64
CA GLY A 97 7.84 4.67 5.56
C GLY A 97 7.65 3.15 5.71
N ASN A 98 7.80 2.44 4.59
CA ASN A 98 7.79 0.98 4.49
C ASN A 98 6.51 0.30 5.03
N PHE A 99 5.36 0.98 5.04
CA PHE A 99 4.09 0.41 5.50
C PHE A 99 3.02 0.48 4.42
N ALA A 100 2.39 -0.66 4.12
CA ALA A 100 1.28 -0.78 3.20
C ALA A 100 0.00 -1.16 3.94
N MET A 101 -1.09 -0.45 3.67
CA MET A 101 -2.37 -0.65 4.33
C MET A 101 -3.43 -1.09 3.33
N MET A 102 -4.15 -2.18 3.64
CA MET A 102 -5.35 -2.52 2.89
C MET A 102 -6.54 -1.72 3.41
N ASN A 103 -7.26 -1.05 2.50
CA ASN A 103 -8.45 -0.28 2.83
C ASN A 103 -9.45 -0.31 1.67
N MET A 104 -10.71 0.00 1.95
CA MET A 104 -11.69 0.25 0.91
C MET A 104 -11.35 1.55 0.18
N ARG A 105 -11.21 1.49 -1.16
CA ARG A 105 -10.82 2.62 -2.00
C ARG A 105 -11.62 3.90 -1.73
N LEU A 106 -12.95 3.81 -1.70
CA LEU A 106 -13.81 4.97 -1.46
C LEU A 106 -13.58 5.59 -0.08
N HIS A 107 -13.51 4.75 0.96
CA HIS A 107 -13.25 5.19 2.32
C HIS A 107 -11.88 5.87 2.45
N PHE A 108 -10.85 5.30 1.82
CA PHE A 108 -9.52 5.91 1.78
C PHE A 108 -9.54 7.26 1.06
N LEU A 109 -10.15 7.35 -0.13
CA LEU A 109 -10.20 8.61 -0.89
C LEU A 109 -10.90 9.73 -0.12
N TYR A 110 -12.01 9.40 0.56
CA TYR A 110 -12.74 10.36 1.39
C TYR A 110 -11.88 10.87 2.56
N SER A 111 -11.22 9.95 3.28
CA SER A 111 -10.40 10.30 4.45
C SER A 111 -9.10 11.00 4.06
N ALA A 112 -8.39 10.49 3.05
CA ALA A 112 -7.13 11.06 2.56
C ALA A 112 -7.33 12.40 1.83
N GLY A 113 -8.51 12.64 1.24
CA GLY A 113 -8.86 13.92 0.62
C GLY A 113 -8.75 15.13 1.57
N ARG A 114 -8.80 14.90 2.88
CA ARG A 114 -8.64 15.96 3.89
C ARG A 114 -7.19 16.29 4.24
N ILE A 115 -6.24 15.40 3.92
CA ILE A 115 -4.84 15.49 4.34
C ILE A 115 -3.84 15.57 3.17
N GLY A 116 -4.34 15.42 1.94
CA GLY A 116 -3.57 15.49 0.69
C GLY A 116 -3.45 14.11 0.04
N LEU A 117 -4.22 13.88 -1.03
CA LEU A 117 -4.20 12.60 -1.77
C LEU A 117 -2.87 12.35 -2.48
N GLU A 118 -2.17 13.42 -2.86
CA GLU A 118 -0.89 13.40 -3.54
C GLU A 118 0.24 12.76 -2.71
N LYS A 119 0.05 12.65 -1.39
CA LYS A 119 1.00 12.00 -0.47
C LYS A 119 0.93 10.47 -0.51
N PHE A 120 -0.12 9.91 -1.10
CA PHE A 120 -0.38 8.49 -1.04
C PHE A 120 -0.34 7.87 -2.42
N TYR A 121 0.36 6.74 -2.52
CA TYR A 121 0.24 5.87 -3.66
C TYR A 121 -0.86 4.82 -3.42
N MET A 122 -1.75 4.65 -4.39
CA MET A 122 -2.78 3.62 -4.34
C MET A 122 -2.60 2.68 -5.53
N SER A 123 -2.45 1.38 -5.23
CA SER A 123 -2.40 0.34 -6.27
C SER A 123 -3.62 0.41 -7.19
N ARG A 124 -3.39 0.06 -8.46
CA ARG A 124 -4.42 -0.04 -9.49
C ARG A 124 -5.26 -1.31 -9.32
N GLU A 125 -4.68 -2.36 -8.74
CA GLU A 125 -5.38 -3.62 -8.52
C GLU A 125 -6.39 -3.48 -7.37
N SER A 126 -7.60 -3.99 -7.57
CA SER A 126 -8.62 -4.08 -6.52
C SER A 126 -8.75 -5.53 -6.07
N ILE A 127 -8.63 -5.74 -4.75
CA ILE A 127 -8.70 -7.06 -4.10
C ILE A 127 -10.16 -7.57 -4.02
N GLY A 128 -11.14 -6.71 -4.32
CA GLY A 128 -12.55 -7.09 -4.36
C GLY A 128 -13.47 -5.91 -4.67
N HIS A 129 -14.77 -6.17 -4.58
CA HIS A 129 -15.82 -5.15 -4.62
C HIS A 129 -16.60 -5.19 -3.31
N ASN A 130 -16.70 -4.03 -2.65
CA ASN A 130 -17.54 -3.87 -1.47
C ASN A 130 -18.74 -3.01 -1.84
N MET A 131 -19.94 -3.51 -1.54
CA MET A 131 -21.17 -2.74 -1.63
C MET A 131 -21.42 -2.05 -0.29
N VAL A 132 -21.72 -0.75 -0.34
CA VAL A 132 -22.17 0.01 0.83
C VAL A 132 -23.69 -0.08 0.91
N SER A 133 -24.21 -0.46 2.06
CA SER A 133 -25.66 -0.55 2.30
C SER A 133 -26.02 0.07 3.64
N VAL A 134 -27.29 0.44 3.79
CA VAL A 134 -27.84 0.95 5.05
C VAL A 134 -28.45 -0.23 5.81
N ALA A 135 -28.02 -0.44 7.04
CA ALA A 135 -28.56 -1.48 7.90
C ALA A 135 -29.78 -0.98 8.68
N PHE A 136 -30.86 -1.76 8.65
CA PHE A 136 -32.06 -1.51 9.44
C PHE A 136 -32.24 -2.60 10.50
N LYS A 137 -32.94 -2.27 11.60
CA LYS A 137 -33.36 -3.26 12.59
C LYS A 137 -34.21 -4.33 11.91
N LYS A 138 -34.01 -5.61 12.25
CA LYS A 138 -34.86 -6.69 11.76
C LYS A 138 -36.33 -6.42 12.11
N GLY A 139 -37.20 -6.44 11.11
CA GLY A 139 -38.62 -6.11 11.27
C GLY A 139 -38.93 -4.62 11.27
N PHE A 140 -38.07 -3.77 10.70
CA PHE A 140 -38.35 -2.34 10.57
C PHE A 140 -39.63 -2.08 9.78
N GLU A 141 -40.59 -1.39 10.39
CA GLU A 141 -41.98 -1.25 9.90
C GLU A 141 -42.09 -0.56 8.54
N HIS A 142 -41.10 0.23 8.13
CA HIS A 142 -41.12 0.99 6.88
C HIS A 142 -40.19 0.45 5.80
N MET A 143 -39.73 -0.81 5.94
CA MET A 143 -38.77 -1.40 4.99
C MET A 143 -39.32 -1.42 3.55
N GLU A 144 -40.61 -1.69 3.36
CA GLU A 144 -41.22 -1.67 2.02
C GLU A 144 -41.20 -0.30 1.36
N LYS A 145 -41.34 0.79 2.13
CA LYS A 145 -41.30 2.15 1.59
C LYS A 145 -39.88 2.52 1.16
N ILE A 146 -38.88 2.11 1.94
CA ILE A 146 -37.47 2.39 1.66
C ILE A 146 -36.98 1.61 0.43
N ASN A 147 -37.37 0.34 0.30
CA ASN A 147 -36.96 -0.50 -0.84
C ASN A 147 -37.54 -0.06 -2.20
N ARG A 148 -38.51 0.86 -2.22
CA ARG A 148 -39.13 1.40 -3.44
C ARG A 148 -38.53 2.73 -3.89
N MET A 149 -37.68 3.36 -3.06
CA MET A 149 -36.90 4.54 -3.43
C MET A 149 -35.66 4.12 -4.20
#